data_AF-A0A200Q7P1-F1
#
_entry.id   AF-A0A200Q7P1-F1
#
_cell.length_a   1.000
_cell.length_b   1.000
_cell.length_c   1.000
_cell.angle_alpha   90.00
_cell.angle_beta   90.00
_cell.angle_gamma   90.00
#
_symmetry.space_group_name_H-M   'P 1'
#
loop_
_entity.id
_entity.type
_entity.pdbx_description
1 polymer ?
#
loop_
_entity_poly.entity_id
_entity_poly.type
_entity_poly.pdbx_seq_one_letter_code
_entity_poly.pdbx_strand_id
1 'polypeptide(L)'
;MEAESSKNGISEEDVEIVCDEVKENKTDVVQPIVGMKFDDLDEMYDFFRDYSKVLGFSVRRRHSKKGDDGEVRYVTFECARGGKVNINKCTNPLKPKPQGGTQCKARLSACLGIDKKWRIGVVVLDHIHDLSPTKS
;
A
#
# COMPACT_ATOMS: atom_id res chain seq x y z
N MET A 1 38.80 38.04 11.64
CA MET A 1 37.34 38.08 11.84
C MET A 1 36.73 38.50 10.53
N GLU A 2 35.46 38.18 10.34
CA GLU A 2 34.66 38.37 9.11
C GLU A 2 34.58 37.07 8.31
N ALA A 3 33.38 36.51 8.36
CA ALA A 3 32.92 35.33 7.68
C ALA A 3 32.39 35.75 6.30
N GLU A 4 32.84 35.07 5.25
CA GLU A 4 32.23 35.18 3.93
C GLU A 4 31.24 34.04 3.71
N SER A 5 30.01 34.44 3.43
CA SER A 5 28.86 33.62 3.09
C SER A 5 28.92 33.23 1.61
N SER A 6 28.68 31.96 1.24
CA SER A 6 28.08 31.61 -0.06
C SER A 6 27.61 30.15 -0.17
N LYS A 7 26.28 30.04 -0.27
CA LYS A 7 25.44 29.21 -1.17
C LYS A 7 25.87 27.79 -1.60
N ASN A 8 24.97 26.86 -1.24
CA ASN A 8 24.16 25.97 -2.11
C ASN A 8 24.87 24.92 -2.99
N GLY A 9 24.62 23.64 -2.74
CA GLY A 9 24.97 22.53 -3.65
C GLY A 9 24.34 21.20 -3.22
N ILE A 10 23.77 20.50 -4.20
CA ILE A 10 22.96 19.26 -4.16
C ILE A 10 23.84 18.01 -4.12
N SER A 11 23.32 16.88 -3.60
CA SER A 11 23.35 15.47 -4.14
C SER A 11 23.34 14.46 -2.98
N GLU A 12 22.34 13.58 -2.87
CA GLU A 12 22.26 12.24 -3.47
C GLU A 12 23.40 11.30 -3.02
N GLU A 13 23.17 10.55 -1.93
CA GLU A 13 23.94 9.34 -1.63
C GLU A 13 23.00 8.21 -1.15
N ASP A 14 23.04 7.15 -1.96
CA ASP A 14 22.59 5.77 -1.78
C ASP A 14 22.27 5.31 -0.36
N VAL A 15 21.02 4.86 -0.16
CA VAL A 15 20.73 3.83 0.83
C VAL A 15 20.57 2.52 0.05
N GLU A 16 21.65 1.77 -0.03
CA GLU A 16 21.65 0.37 -0.44
C GLU A 16 20.76 -0.42 0.52
N ILE A 17 19.50 -0.65 0.15
CA ILE A 17 18.66 -1.62 0.87
C ILE A 17 19.03 -2.98 0.32
N VAL A 18 20.04 -3.57 0.93
CA VAL A 18 20.36 -5.00 0.84
C VAL A 18 19.08 -5.77 1.16
N CYS A 19 18.50 -6.37 0.13
CA CYS A 19 17.29 -7.18 0.27
C CYS A 19 17.72 -8.54 0.83
N ASP A 20 17.83 -8.61 2.16
CA ASP A 20 18.14 -9.87 2.85
C ASP A 20 17.12 -10.94 2.45
N GLU A 21 17.65 -12.08 2.02
CA GLU A 21 16.95 -13.23 1.49
C GLU A 21 16.18 -13.94 2.62
N VAL A 22 14.85 -13.92 2.58
CA VAL A 22 14.03 -14.74 3.49
C VAL A 22 13.24 -15.78 2.72
N LYS A 23 13.90 -16.94 2.61
CA LYS A 23 13.41 -18.32 2.69
C LYS A 23 11.89 -18.52 2.64
N GLU A 24 11.47 -19.28 1.65
CA GLU A 24 10.14 -19.83 1.42
C GLU A 24 9.67 -20.63 2.65
N ASN A 25 8.94 -19.97 3.54
CA ASN A 25 8.16 -20.61 4.59
C ASN A 25 6.71 -20.49 4.12
N LYS A 26 6.07 -21.62 3.84
CA LYS A 26 4.60 -21.68 3.64
C LYS A 26 3.96 -21.37 5.00
N THR A 27 3.93 -20.09 5.35
CA THR A 27 3.30 -19.56 6.54
C THR A 27 1.80 -19.75 6.38
N ASP A 28 1.16 -20.18 7.46
CA ASP A 28 -0.29 -20.23 7.59
C ASP A 28 -0.79 -18.76 7.62
N VAL A 29 -0.88 -18.14 6.44
CA VAL A 29 -1.28 -16.73 6.35
C VAL A 29 -2.77 -16.65 6.52
N VAL A 30 -3.18 -15.98 7.59
CA VAL A 30 -4.59 -15.73 7.89
C VAL A 30 -5.18 -14.79 6.83
N GLN A 31 -6.18 -15.28 6.11
CA GLN A 31 -6.93 -14.47 5.16
C GLN A 31 -7.76 -13.41 5.89
N PRO A 32 -7.85 -12.16 5.38
CA PRO A 32 -8.77 -11.16 5.93
C PRO A 32 -10.22 -11.62 5.78
N ILE A 33 -10.98 -11.56 6.87
CA ILE A 33 -12.41 -11.90 6.92
C ILE A 33 -13.21 -10.69 7.39
N VAL A 34 -14.40 -10.51 6.82
CA VAL A 34 -15.35 -9.48 7.28
C VAL A 34 -15.67 -9.71 8.76
N GLY A 35 -15.55 -8.67 9.56
CA GLY A 35 -15.81 -8.72 11.00
C GLY A 35 -14.55 -8.83 11.88
N MET A 36 -13.37 -9.11 11.32
CA MET A 36 -12.12 -9.00 12.07
C MET A 36 -11.98 -7.58 12.64
N LYS A 37 -11.42 -7.51 13.86
CA LYS A 37 -11.24 -6.27 14.61
C LYS A 37 -9.76 -6.06 14.93
N PHE A 38 -9.35 -4.80 14.92
CA PHE A 38 -8.00 -4.35 15.24
C PHE A 38 -8.10 -3.16 16.19
N ASP A 39 -7.11 -2.97 17.05
CA ASP A 39 -7.08 -1.83 17.97
C ASP A 39 -6.71 -0.55 17.21
N ASP A 40 -5.82 -0.65 16.22
CA ASP A 40 -5.31 0.48 15.47
C ASP A 40 -5.43 0.32 13.94
N LEU A 41 -5.43 1.46 13.24
CA LEU A 41 -5.42 1.48 11.77
C LEU A 41 -4.10 0.93 11.21
N ASP A 42 -3.00 1.14 11.93
CA ASP A 42 -1.67 0.69 11.52
C ASP A 42 -1.52 -0.82 11.65
N GLU A 43 -1.96 -1.40 12.77
CA GLU A 43 -2.03 -2.85 13.00
C GLU A 43 -2.83 -3.54 11.88
N MET A 44 -4.00 -2.99 11.56
CA MET A 44 -4.83 -3.47 10.47
C MET A 44 -4.12 -3.38 9.11
N TYR A 45 -3.38 -2.30 8.87
CA TYR A 45 -2.65 -2.10 7.63
C TYR A 45 -1.50 -3.08 7.49
N ASP A 46 -0.72 -3.31 8.56
CA ASP A 46 0.39 -4.25 8.57
C ASP A 46 -0.12 -5.69 8.36
N PHE A 47 -1.21 -6.07 9.04
CA PHE A 47 -1.87 -7.36 8.80
C PHE A 47 -2.21 -7.57 7.31
N PHE A 48 -2.84 -6.59 6.67
CA PHE A 48 -3.20 -6.71 5.26
C PHE A 48 -1.98 -6.66 4.32
N ARG A 49 -0.94 -5.92 4.70
CA ARG A 49 0.34 -5.85 3.98
C ARG A 49 1.06 -7.18 4.02
N ASP A 50 1.11 -7.86 5.16
CA ASP A 50 1.77 -9.16 5.27
C ASP A 50 1.01 -10.26 4.52
N TYR A 51 -0.33 -10.22 4.58
CA TYR A 51 -1.16 -11.03 3.69
C TYR A 51 -0.85 -10.77 2.21
N SER A 52 -0.73 -9.50 1.81
CA SER A 52 -0.47 -9.15 0.41
C SER A 52 0.92 -9.56 -0.05
N LYS A 53 1.94 -9.47 0.81
CA LYS A 53 3.32 -9.91 0.52
C LYS A 53 3.34 -11.39 0.16
N VAL A 54 2.68 -12.23 0.96
CA VAL A 54 2.69 -13.68 0.72
C VAL A 54 1.92 -14.05 -0.55
N LEU A 55 0.83 -13.35 -0.83
CA LEU A 55 0.12 -13.54 -2.09
C LEU A 55 0.83 -12.92 -3.30
N GLY A 56 1.73 -11.96 -3.12
CA GLY A 56 2.47 -11.35 -4.24
C GLY A 56 1.80 -10.13 -4.86
N PHE A 57 1.11 -9.34 -4.05
CA PHE A 57 0.66 -8.02 -4.45
C PHE A 57 0.97 -6.96 -3.40
N SER A 58 1.01 -5.72 -3.82
CA SER A 58 1.16 -4.57 -2.94
C SER A 58 -0.17 -3.90 -2.68
N VAL A 59 -0.32 -3.36 -1.48
CA VAL A 59 -1.51 -2.63 -1.03
C VAL A 59 -1.21 -1.15 -0.95
N ARG A 60 -2.22 -0.31 -1.24
CA ARG A 60 -2.14 1.14 -1.01
C ARG A 60 -3.42 1.64 -0.37
N ARG A 61 -3.33 2.71 0.43
CA ARG A 61 -4.49 3.42 0.95
C ARG A 61 -5.11 4.26 -0.17
N ARG A 62 -6.34 3.95 -0.58
CA ARG A 62 -7.04 4.68 -1.65
C ARG A 62 -7.73 5.93 -1.14
N HIS A 63 -8.53 5.78 -0.09
CA HIS A 63 -9.37 6.84 0.44
C HIS A 63 -9.60 6.62 1.93
N SER A 64 -9.73 7.72 2.65
CA SER A 64 -10.16 7.74 4.04
C SER A 64 -11.24 8.81 4.22
N LYS A 65 -12.27 8.50 4.99
CA LYS A 65 -13.33 9.46 5.34
C LYS A 65 -13.20 9.82 6.82
N LYS A 66 -13.14 11.11 7.09
CA LYS A 66 -13.20 11.65 8.45
C LYS A 66 -14.66 11.87 8.85
N GLY A 67 -14.95 11.68 10.14
CA GLY A 67 -16.21 12.12 10.74
C GLY A 67 -16.19 13.61 11.03
N ASP A 68 -17.31 14.11 11.58
CA ASP A 68 -17.49 15.52 11.94
C ASP A 68 -16.49 15.98 13.03
N ASP A 69 -16.04 15.05 13.87
CA ASP A 69 -15.00 15.25 14.89
C ASP A 69 -13.57 15.33 14.30
N GLY A 70 -13.40 15.15 12.98
CA GLY A 70 -12.09 15.16 12.31
C GLY A 70 -11.31 13.85 12.40
N GLU A 71 -11.74 12.90 13.24
CA GLU A 71 -11.21 11.54 13.34
C GLU A 71 -11.54 10.70 12.09
N VAL A 72 -10.60 9.87 11.63
CA VAL A 72 -10.83 8.96 10.50
C VAL A 72 -11.79 7.85 10.92
N ARG A 73 -12.95 7.77 10.25
CA ARG A 73 -14.01 6.79 10.55
C ARG A 73 -14.08 5.64 9.55
N TYR A 74 -13.52 5.83 8.37
CA TYR A 74 -13.56 4.83 7.31
C TYR A 74 -12.28 4.87 6.49
N VAL A 75 -11.78 3.71 6.11
CA VAL A 75 -10.60 3.55 5.25
C VAL A 75 -10.87 2.51 4.18
N THR A 76 -10.22 2.64 3.03
CA THR A 76 -10.16 1.59 2.02
C THR A 76 -8.73 1.43 1.53
N PHE A 77 -8.27 0.19 1.61
CA PHE A 77 -7.04 -0.29 1.01
C PHE A 77 -7.35 -1.03 -0.29
N GLU A 78 -6.51 -0.87 -1.30
CA GLU A 78 -6.67 -1.50 -2.60
C GLU A 78 -5.35 -2.07 -3.10
N CYS A 79 -5.43 -3.01 -4.05
CA CYS A 79 -4.26 -3.45 -4.78
C CYS A 79 -3.61 -2.26 -5.51
N ALA A 80 -2.30 -2.08 -5.37
CA ALA A 80 -1.58 -0.96 -5.99
C ALA A 80 -1.51 -1.06 -7.52
N ARG A 81 -1.61 -2.28 -8.08
CA ARG A 81 -1.79 -2.52 -9.51
C ARG A 81 -3.20 -2.12 -10.00
N GLY A 82 -4.15 -1.92 -9.07
CA GLY A 82 -5.47 -1.36 -9.35
C GLY A 82 -5.40 0.13 -9.70
N GLY A 83 -5.90 0.51 -10.87
CA GLY A 83 -6.12 1.92 -11.23
C GLY A 83 -5.71 2.25 -12.66
N LYS A 84 -6.28 3.34 -13.21
CA LYS A 84 -5.87 3.85 -14.52
C LYS A 84 -4.52 4.54 -14.38
N VAL A 85 -3.51 4.07 -15.11
CA VAL A 85 -2.29 4.86 -15.24
C VAL A 85 -2.61 6.07 -16.12
N ASN A 86 -2.35 7.27 -15.61
CA ASN A 86 -2.46 8.49 -16.42
C ASN A 86 -1.30 8.52 -17.42
N ILE A 87 -1.50 7.90 -18.59
CA ILE A 87 -0.53 7.81 -19.69
C ILE A 87 -0.06 9.22 -20.11
N ASN A 88 -0.89 10.26 -19.90
CA ASN A 88 -0.57 11.65 -20.23
C ASN A 88 0.58 12.28 -19.41
N LYS A 89 1.11 11.61 -18.38
CA LYS A 89 2.29 12.10 -17.63
C LYS A 89 3.64 11.56 -18.14
N CYS A 90 3.63 10.70 -19.14
CA CYS A 90 4.84 10.12 -19.73
C CYS A 90 5.24 10.88 -21.00
N THR A 91 5.81 12.07 -20.86
CA THR A 91 6.43 12.82 -21.98
C THR A 91 7.89 12.47 -22.19
N ASN A 92 8.51 11.67 -21.31
CA ASN A 92 9.92 11.31 -21.41
C ASN A 92 10.09 9.95 -22.13
N PRO A 93 10.75 9.90 -23.30
CA PRO A 93 10.96 8.67 -24.07
C PRO A 93 11.93 7.67 -23.41
N LEU A 94 12.67 8.07 -22.36
CA LEU A 94 13.60 7.20 -21.63
C LEU A 94 12.94 6.41 -20.49
N LYS A 95 11.69 6.74 -20.13
CA LYS A 95 10.97 6.00 -19.08
C LYS A 95 10.21 4.82 -19.70
N PRO A 96 10.32 3.60 -19.13
CA PRO A 96 9.54 2.47 -19.60
C PRO A 96 8.05 2.82 -19.55
N LYS A 97 7.32 2.46 -20.61
CA LYS A 97 5.88 2.66 -20.73
C LYS A 97 5.24 2.07 -19.47
N PRO A 98 4.42 2.82 -18.72
CA PRO A 98 3.71 2.22 -17.60
C PRO A 98 2.91 1.02 -18.12
N GLN A 99 3.20 -0.17 -17.61
CA GLN A 99 2.40 -1.35 -17.87
C GLN A 99 0.95 -1.01 -17.57
N GLY A 100 0.06 -1.31 -18.53
CA GLY A 100 -1.34 -0.92 -18.50
C GLY A 100 -1.95 -1.19 -17.15
N GLY A 101 -2.45 -0.14 -16.50
CA GLY A 101 -3.04 -0.25 -15.17
C GLY A 101 -4.15 -1.28 -15.17
N THR A 102 -3.95 -2.38 -14.46
CA THR A 102 -4.98 -3.40 -14.34
C THR A 102 -6.13 -2.79 -13.55
N GLN A 103 -7.36 -2.97 -14.02
CA GLN A 103 -8.55 -2.52 -13.27
C GLN A 103 -8.84 -3.49 -12.10
N CYS A 104 -7.81 -3.81 -11.33
CA CYS A 104 -7.89 -4.71 -10.20
C CYS A 104 -8.88 -4.17 -9.17
N LYS A 105 -9.85 -5.00 -8.80
CA LYS A 105 -10.94 -4.65 -7.86
C LYS A 105 -10.68 -5.15 -6.45
N ALA A 106 -9.57 -5.85 -6.23
CA ALA A 106 -9.16 -6.31 -4.92
C ALA A 106 -9.02 -5.13 -3.95
N ARG A 107 -9.80 -5.18 -2.87
CA ARG A 107 -9.89 -4.12 -1.87
C ARG A 107 -10.32 -4.64 -0.52
N LEU A 108 -9.92 -3.90 0.50
CA LEU A 108 -10.31 -4.12 1.88
C LEU A 108 -10.80 -2.79 2.45
N SER A 109 -12.02 -2.75 2.97
CA SER A 109 -12.61 -1.57 3.58
C SER A 109 -12.96 -1.81 5.03
N ALA A 110 -12.76 -0.78 5.84
CA ALA A 110 -12.91 -0.86 7.29
C ALA A 110 -13.52 0.43 7.85
N CYS A 111 -14.18 0.29 8.99
CA CYS A 111 -14.73 1.42 9.74
C CYS A 111 -14.28 1.38 11.20
N LEU A 112 -14.14 2.57 11.79
CA LEU A 112 -13.88 2.73 13.21
C LEU A 112 -15.20 2.55 13.98
N GLY A 113 -15.24 1.54 14.84
CA GLY A 113 -16.36 1.26 15.72
C GLY A 113 -16.52 2.28 16.84
N ILE A 114 -17.65 2.18 17.55
CA ILE A 114 -17.91 2.98 18.76
C ILE A 114 -16.94 2.57 19.88
N ASP A 115 -16.53 1.30 19.89
CA ASP A 115 -15.51 0.71 20.74
C ASP A 115 -14.08 1.19 20.43
N LYS A 116 -13.92 2.18 19.54
CA LYS A 116 -12.62 2.71 19.08
C LYS A 116 -11.70 1.67 18.42
N LYS A 117 -12.27 0.51 18.03
CA LYS A 117 -11.58 -0.55 17.27
C LYS A 117 -11.95 -0.49 15.79
N TRP A 118 -11.00 -0.79 14.93
CA TRP A 118 -11.21 -0.91 13.49
C TRP A 118 -11.84 -2.25 13.15
N ARG A 119 -12.93 -2.25 12.39
CA ARG A 119 -13.60 -3.47 11.93
C ARG A 119 -13.57 -3.56 10.42
N ILE A 120 -13.17 -4.72 9.90
CA ILE A 120 -13.28 -5.02 8.46
C ILE A 120 -14.76 -5.15 8.08
N GLY A 121 -15.21 -4.32 7.14
CA GLY A 121 -16.59 -4.34 6.62
C GLY A 121 -16.71 -4.98 5.25
N VAL A 122 -15.71 -4.81 4.39
CA VAL A 122 -15.73 -5.35 3.02
C VAL A 122 -14.37 -5.95 2.70
N VAL A 123 -14.38 -7.16 2.14
CA VAL A 123 -13.19 -7.84 1.63
C VAL A 123 -13.50 -8.31 0.21
N VAL A 124 -12.66 -7.91 -0.73
CA VAL A 124 -12.66 -8.39 -2.12
C VAL A 124 -11.23 -8.82 -2.43
N LEU A 125 -11.04 -10.12 -2.66
CA LEU A 125 -9.75 -10.74 -2.94
C LEU A 125 -9.61 -11.21 -4.39
N ASP A 126 -10.59 -10.89 -5.23
CA ASP A 126 -10.55 -11.21 -6.65
C ASP A 126 -9.55 -10.30 -7.38
N HIS A 127 -8.55 -10.93 -8.00
CA HIS A 127 -7.51 -10.27 -8.77
C HIS A 127 -7.63 -10.69 -10.24
N ILE A 128 -7.56 -9.71 -11.14
CA ILE A 128 -7.59 -9.92 -12.61
C ILE A 128 -6.19 -9.94 -13.23
N HIS A 129 -5.17 -10.21 -12.41
CA HIS A 129 -3.77 -10.28 -12.81
C HIS A 129 -3.07 -11.33 -11.96
N ASP A 130 -1.96 -11.85 -12.47
CA ASP A 130 -1.16 -12.81 -11.73
C ASP A 130 -0.66 -12.21 -10.41
N LEU A 131 -0.71 -13.03 -9.38
CA LEU A 131 -0.17 -12.75 -8.07
C LEU A 131 1.07 -13.61 -7.94
N SER A 132 2.23 -12.98 -8.03
CA SER A 132 3.51 -13.65 -7.89
C SER A 132 4.24 -13.02 -6.70
N PRO A 133 4.58 -13.81 -5.65
CA PRO A 133 5.41 -13.32 -4.56
C PRO A 133 6.82 -12.96 -5.05
N THR A 134 7.20 -13.50 -6.21
CA THR A 134 8.42 -13.15 -6.93
C THR A 134 8.23 -11.81 -7.66
N LYS A 135 9.08 -10.85 -7.27
CA LYS A 135 9.24 -9.54 -7.91
C LYS A 135 9.72 -9.78 -9.35
N SER A 136 8.84 -9.65 -10.35
CA SER A 136 9.27 -9.56 -11.76
C SER A 136 10.00 -8.26 -12.04
#